data_AF-A0A0H5R180-F1
#
_entry.id   AF-A0A0H5R180-F1
#
_cell.length_a   1.000
_cell.length_b   1.000
_cell.length_c   1.000
_cell.angle_alpha   90.00
_cell.angle_beta   90.00
_cell.angle_gamma   90.00
#
_symmetry.space_group_name_H-M   'P 1'
#
loop_
_entity.id
_entity.type
_entity.pdbx_description
1 polymer ?
#
loop_
_entity_poly.entity_id
_entity_poly.type
_entity_poly.pdbx_seq_one_letter_code
_entity_poly.pdbx_strand_id
1 'polypeptide(L)'
;MLTDVVDVKRFDDYGFECVGLFAKEDLPAGTAIWVYKWPYESFTRAEIEAHPGKSALMKFSYMADDDRYESCLDPQKSSLSYYFNHSCHYNSLLAESARRLCPRTNNCSYVGDPNCWFDTDSKIVTMIPVRKGEPLTYDYALTETESSLHYGMKCLCGKSNCRGVLTFDQWRSRAFVKKYYGHLSEFIWRKHCENSWYDPRAELRSKANGELGMFCRTLPGMEFRAGDKVLVFSGKVVHRTQLLEEGALSARDLQMSLQVDSDLVQIPAWKESGDFSETTDYINHSCDPSCGMLDSVTVVALRDIELGEEITIDYAMVNDGLIQGPSDNFKCLCMSPWCRGEITSNDWKIVELQERYGRFFSPFLLNLIAKSKESKERESSYDNHANGRVDSVY
;
A
#
# COMPACT_ATOMS: atom_id res chain seq x y z
N MET A 1 5.87 24.86 -9.03
CA MET A 1 5.63 26.20 -9.64
C MET A 1 5.24 26.03 -11.10
N LEU A 2 4.20 26.73 -11.54
CA LEU A 2 3.80 26.75 -12.95
C LEU A 2 4.78 27.60 -13.77
N THR A 3 5.03 27.19 -15.01
CA THR A 3 5.80 28.00 -15.95
C THR A 3 4.94 29.13 -16.53
N ASP A 4 5.57 30.10 -17.17
CA ASP A 4 4.93 31.31 -17.72
C ASP A 4 4.01 31.05 -18.94
N VAL A 5 4.05 29.82 -19.47
CA VAL A 5 3.22 29.32 -20.56
C VAL A 5 1.88 28.73 -20.08
N VAL A 6 1.62 28.75 -18.77
CA VAL A 6 0.37 28.25 -18.17
C VAL A 6 -0.50 29.40 -17.69
N ASP A 7 -1.77 29.38 -18.08
CA ASP A 7 -2.83 30.25 -17.54
C ASP A 7 -3.64 29.49 -16.48
N VAL A 8 -4.03 30.20 -15.41
CA VAL A 8 -5.02 29.72 -14.43
C VAL A 8 -6.34 30.43 -14.69
N LYS A 9 -7.40 29.69 -14.98
CA LYS A 9 -8.70 30.26 -15.39
C LYS A 9 -9.85 29.68 -14.57
N ARG A 10 -10.89 30.49 -14.37
CA ARG A 10 -12.20 30.02 -13.93
C ARG A 10 -13.00 29.51 -15.12
N PHE A 11 -13.77 28.44 -14.93
CA PHE A 11 -14.65 27.84 -15.94
C PHE A 11 -15.85 27.15 -15.28
N ASP A 12 -16.90 26.86 -16.04
CA ASP A 12 -18.17 26.30 -15.52
C ASP A 12 -18.73 25.21 -16.46
N ASP A 13 -17.87 24.30 -16.88
CA ASP A 13 -18.25 23.23 -17.81
C ASP A 13 -19.03 22.10 -17.10
N TYR A 14 -19.05 22.11 -15.76
CA TYR A 14 -19.65 21.05 -14.93
C TYR A 14 -20.91 21.50 -14.19
N GLY A 15 -21.43 22.70 -14.48
CA GLY A 15 -22.58 23.28 -13.79
C GLY A 15 -22.26 23.82 -12.39
N PHE A 16 -20.98 24.04 -12.10
CA PHE A 16 -20.47 24.81 -10.99
C PHE A 16 -19.11 25.41 -11.33
N GLU A 17 -18.79 26.55 -10.71
CA GLU A 17 -17.54 27.25 -10.94
C GLU A 17 -16.31 26.42 -10.50
N CYS A 18 -15.38 26.25 -11.44
CA CYS A 18 -14.11 25.55 -11.27
C CYS A 18 -12.94 26.48 -11.53
N VAL A 19 -11.75 26.09 -11.07
CA VAL A 19 -10.47 26.72 -11.40
C VAL A 19 -9.57 25.65 -11.99
N GLY A 20 -8.93 25.94 -13.13
CA GLY A 20 -8.12 24.96 -13.86
C GLY A 20 -6.93 25.59 -14.58
N LEU A 21 -6.03 24.72 -15.05
CA LEU A 21 -4.84 25.10 -15.81
C LEU A 21 -5.06 24.97 -17.32
N PHE A 22 -4.66 25.97 -18.08
CA PHE A 22 -4.84 26.01 -19.53
C PHE A 22 -3.56 26.47 -20.21
N ALA A 23 -3.34 26.02 -21.44
CA ALA A 23 -2.25 26.51 -22.26
C ALA A 23 -2.46 28.00 -22.58
N LYS A 24 -1.47 28.84 -22.29
CA LYS A 24 -1.52 30.28 -22.59
C LYS A 24 -1.23 30.59 -24.06
N GLU A 25 -0.51 29.69 -24.71
CA GLU A 25 -0.10 29.71 -26.11
C GLU A 25 -0.06 28.29 -26.67
N ASP A 26 0.26 28.12 -27.96
CA ASP A 26 0.43 26.80 -28.55
C ASP A 26 1.72 26.16 -28.01
N LEU A 27 1.61 25.01 -27.36
CA LEU A 27 2.72 24.31 -26.71
C LEU A 27 3.12 23.09 -27.54
N PRO A 28 4.39 22.97 -27.98
CA PRO A 28 4.91 21.71 -28.51
C PRO A 28 4.86 20.58 -27.48
N ALA A 29 4.98 19.33 -27.92
CA ALA A 29 5.22 18.21 -27.00
C ALA A 29 6.57 18.37 -26.28
N GLY A 30 6.65 17.93 -25.03
CA GLY A 30 7.83 18.06 -24.16
C GLY A 30 7.97 19.43 -23.48
N THR A 31 6.99 20.33 -23.63
CA THR A 31 7.02 21.65 -23.01
C THR A 31 6.79 21.53 -21.51
N ALA A 32 7.71 22.10 -20.72
CA ALA A 32 7.56 22.13 -19.26
C ALA A 32 6.44 23.10 -18.86
N ILE A 33 5.48 22.58 -18.09
CA ILE A 33 4.32 23.35 -17.60
C ILE A 33 4.32 23.49 -16.08
N TRP A 34 5.00 22.57 -15.40
CA TRP A 34 5.24 22.66 -13.96
C TRP A 34 6.61 22.12 -13.62
N VAL A 35 7.29 22.79 -12.70
CA VAL A 35 8.55 22.36 -12.10
C VAL A 35 8.41 22.47 -10.59
N TYR A 36 8.84 21.44 -9.87
CA TYR A 36 8.84 21.41 -8.42
C TYR A 36 9.75 22.51 -7.86
N LYS A 37 9.30 23.15 -6.80
CA LYS A 37 10.06 24.19 -6.11
C LYS A 37 9.80 24.07 -4.61
N TRP A 38 10.86 23.81 -3.86
CA TRP A 38 10.82 23.71 -2.40
C TRP A 38 10.40 25.03 -1.72
N PRO A 39 9.77 24.97 -0.54
CA PRO A 39 9.25 23.77 0.15
C PRO A 39 7.74 23.55 -0.03
N TYR A 40 7.31 22.28 -0.01
CA TYR A 40 5.91 21.90 0.25
C TYR A 40 5.79 21.32 1.66
N GLU A 41 4.65 21.55 2.30
CA GLU A 41 4.33 20.95 3.59
C GLU A 41 3.83 19.53 3.36
N SER A 42 4.32 18.59 4.16
CA SER A 42 3.93 17.18 4.10
C SER A 42 3.20 16.79 5.38
N PHE A 43 2.09 16.09 5.22
CA PHE A 43 1.23 15.66 6.31
C PHE A 43 0.90 14.19 6.18
N THR A 44 0.65 13.53 7.30
CA THR A 44 -0.09 12.26 7.37
C THR A 44 -1.59 12.50 7.24
N ARG A 45 -2.35 11.44 6.97
CA ARG A 45 -3.82 11.51 6.99
C ARG A 45 -4.33 11.97 8.35
N ALA A 46 -3.78 11.44 9.44
CA ALA A 46 -4.20 11.79 10.80
C ALA A 46 -3.95 13.29 11.10
N GLU A 47 -2.80 13.83 10.67
CA GLU A 47 -2.51 15.26 10.80
C GLU A 47 -3.49 16.12 10.00
N ILE A 48 -3.81 15.72 8.76
CA ILE A 48 -4.81 16.40 7.94
C ILE A 48 -6.18 16.38 8.60
N GLU A 49 -6.65 15.23 9.08
CA GLU A 49 -7.97 15.07 9.71
C GLU A 49 -8.13 15.88 11.00
N ALA A 50 -7.04 16.02 11.76
CA ALA A 50 -6.98 16.82 12.98
C ALA A 50 -6.80 18.33 12.70
N HIS A 51 -6.39 18.71 11.49
CA HIS A 51 -6.07 20.10 11.16
C HIS A 51 -7.33 20.99 11.06
N PRO A 52 -7.33 22.23 11.59
CA PRO A 52 -8.47 23.15 11.44
C PRO A 52 -8.84 23.45 9.98
N GLY A 53 -7.83 23.45 9.10
CA GLY A 53 -7.97 23.65 7.65
C GLY A 53 -8.18 22.38 6.83
N LYS A 54 -8.59 21.26 7.44
CA LYS A 54 -8.67 19.94 6.78
C LYS A 54 -9.38 19.94 5.44
N SER A 55 -10.47 20.69 5.27
CA SER A 55 -11.21 20.73 4.00
C SER A 55 -10.36 21.24 2.84
N ALA A 56 -9.47 22.20 3.10
CA ALA A 56 -8.52 22.70 2.10
C ALA A 56 -7.41 21.68 1.82
N LEU A 57 -6.83 21.09 2.88
CA LEU A 57 -5.79 20.08 2.75
C LEU A 57 -6.29 18.84 1.99
N MET A 58 -7.46 18.30 2.34
CA MET A 58 -8.09 17.18 1.64
C MET A 58 -8.29 17.47 0.14
N LYS A 59 -8.57 18.73 -0.21
CA LYS A 59 -8.77 19.15 -1.60
C LYS A 59 -7.45 19.36 -2.34
N PHE A 60 -6.44 19.91 -1.68
CA PHE A 60 -5.18 20.32 -2.26
C PHE A 60 -4.02 19.49 -1.70
N SER A 61 -4.14 18.18 -1.86
CA SER A 61 -3.12 17.20 -1.46
C SER A 61 -2.85 16.25 -2.61
N TYR A 62 -1.60 15.83 -2.74
CA TYR A 62 -1.21 14.70 -3.59
C TYR A 62 -0.39 13.72 -2.77
N MET A 63 -0.52 12.42 -3.07
CA MET A 63 0.29 11.41 -2.39
C MET A 63 1.77 11.52 -2.78
N ALA A 64 2.63 11.53 -1.76
CA ALA A 64 4.09 11.41 -1.89
C ALA A 64 4.60 10.08 -1.33
N ASP A 65 3.85 9.46 -0.41
CA ASP A 65 4.11 8.12 0.13
C ASP A 65 2.82 7.50 0.71
N ASP A 66 2.89 6.25 1.19
CA ASP A 66 1.74 5.45 1.67
C ASP A 66 0.84 6.13 2.71
N ASP A 67 1.38 7.02 3.55
CA ASP A 67 0.63 7.93 4.44
C ASP A 67 1.29 9.31 4.50
N ARG A 68 1.77 9.80 3.35
CA ARG A 68 2.35 11.15 3.23
C ARG A 68 1.74 11.87 2.06
N TYR A 69 1.26 13.08 2.34
CA TYR A 69 0.57 13.93 1.38
C TYR A 69 1.27 15.28 1.34
N GLU A 70 1.77 15.66 0.16
CA GLU A 70 2.20 17.03 -0.09
C GLU A 70 0.96 17.90 -0.27
N SER A 71 0.83 18.93 0.57
CA SER A 71 -0.43 19.67 0.72
C SER A 71 -0.25 21.18 0.83
N CYS A 72 -1.38 21.88 0.78
CA CYS A 72 -1.46 23.32 0.90
C CYS A 72 -2.82 23.81 1.42
N LEU A 73 -2.82 24.81 2.30
CA LEU A 73 -4.03 25.48 2.79
C LEU A 73 -4.61 26.50 1.80
N ASP A 74 -3.75 27.14 1.02
CA ASP A 74 -4.13 28.21 0.09
C ASP A 74 -3.23 28.17 -1.16
N PRO A 75 -3.69 27.52 -2.24
CA PRO A 75 -2.93 27.43 -3.48
C PRO A 75 -2.49 28.77 -4.06
N GLN A 76 -3.20 29.87 -3.77
CA GLN A 76 -2.83 31.20 -4.26
C GLN A 76 -1.58 31.74 -3.57
N LYS A 77 -1.29 31.27 -2.35
CA LYS A 77 -0.09 31.67 -1.58
C LYS A 77 1.07 30.71 -1.78
N SER A 78 0.80 29.42 -1.93
CA SER A 78 1.88 28.42 -2.08
C SER A 78 2.18 28.11 -3.53
N SER A 79 1.21 27.53 -4.26
CA SER A 79 1.43 27.10 -5.64
C SER A 79 0.11 26.87 -6.37
N LEU A 80 -0.10 27.58 -7.47
CA LEU A 80 -1.30 27.43 -8.30
C LEU A 80 -1.38 26.06 -9.00
N SER A 81 -0.33 25.24 -8.94
CA SER A 81 -0.35 23.88 -9.50
C SER A 81 -1.35 22.95 -8.84
N TYR A 82 -1.85 23.26 -7.65
CA TYR A 82 -2.93 22.49 -7.01
C TYR A 82 -4.27 22.58 -7.77
N TYR A 83 -4.37 23.44 -8.78
CA TYR A 83 -5.52 23.49 -9.71
C TYR A 83 -5.35 22.63 -10.97
N PHE A 84 -4.39 21.69 -10.99
CA PHE A 84 -4.16 20.85 -12.16
C PHE A 84 -5.42 20.06 -12.53
N ASN A 85 -5.82 20.08 -13.80
CA ASN A 85 -7.01 19.36 -14.23
C ASN A 85 -6.74 17.85 -14.37
N HIS A 86 -7.81 17.06 -14.22
CA HIS A 86 -7.78 15.61 -14.39
C HIS A 86 -8.30 15.16 -15.76
N SER A 87 -7.72 14.09 -16.33
CA SER A 87 -8.38 13.23 -17.31
C SER A 87 -7.94 11.77 -17.21
N CYS A 88 -8.89 10.82 -17.22
CA CYS A 88 -8.62 9.39 -17.02
C CYS A 88 -7.97 8.65 -18.20
N HIS A 89 -8.08 9.13 -19.44
CA HIS A 89 -7.76 8.28 -20.58
C HIS A 89 -7.15 9.01 -21.77
N TYR A 90 -5.93 8.60 -22.14
CA TYR A 90 -5.32 8.88 -23.45
C TYR A 90 -5.63 7.75 -24.42
N ASN A 91 -6.21 8.02 -25.59
CA ASN A 91 -6.44 6.96 -26.59
C ASN A 91 -5.24 6.83 -27.55
N SER A 92 -4.40 5.81 -27.33
CA SER A 92 -3.21 5.54 -28.15
C SER A 92 -3.52 5.04 -29.58
N LEU A 93 -4.68 4.42 -29.81
CA LEU A 93 -5.05 3.88 -31.13
C LEU A 93 -5.52 4.97 -32.12
N LEU A 94 -5.80 6.19 -31.65
CA LEU A 94 -6.16 7.33 -32.50
C LEU A 94 -4.96 8.23 -32.85
N ALA A 95 -3.81 8.06 -32.17
CA ALA A 95 -2.61 8.87 -32.38
C ALA A 95 -1.92 8.58 -33.73
N GLU A 96 -2.06 7.38 -34.28
CA GLU A 96 -1.52 7.05 -35.62
C GLU A 96 -2.37 7.63 -36.76
N SER A 97 -3.68 7.78 -36.57
CA SER A 97 -4.58 8.43 -37.54
C SER A 97 -4.60 9.96 -37.45
N ALA A 98 -4.32 10.54 -36.27
CA ALA A 98 -4.31 11.99 -36.05
C ALA A 98 -3.14 12.71 -36.75
N ARG A 99 -2.11 11.98 -37.21
CA ARG A 99 -0.98 12.55 -37.98
C ARG A 99 -1.31 12.88 -39.44
N ARG A 100 -2.51 12.57 -39.96
CA ARG A 100 -2.87 12.79 -41.38
C ARG A 100 -4.05 13.71 -41.66
N LEU A 101 -4.77 14.23 -40.65
CA LEU A 101 -6.06 14.90 -40.87
C LEU A 101 -6.22 16.22 -40.10
N CYS A 102 -5.30 17.16 -40.27
CA CYS A 102 -5.63 18.56 -40.03
C CYS A 102 -5.35 19.47 -41.23
N PRO A 103 -6.20 19.35 -42.27
CA PRO A 103 -6.63 20.53 -43.00
C PRO A 103 -8.17 20.61 -42.99
N ARG A 104 -8.69 21.58 -42.22
CA ARG A 104 -10.02 22.18 -42.38
C ARG A 104 -11.23 21.20 -42.41
N THR A 105 -11.81 20.86 -41.24
CA THR A 105 -13.27 20.68 -41.09
C THR A 105 -13.71 20.87 -39.63
N ASN A 106 -14.87 21.51 -39.45
CA ASN A 106 -15.49 21.95 -38.18
C ASN A 106 -16.08 20.82 -37.33
N ASN A 107 -15.25 19.94 -36.76
CA ASN A 107 -15.67 19.19 -35.55
C ASN A 107 -14.43 18.78 -34.75
N CYS A 108 -14.00 19.71 -33.90
CA CYS A 108 -12.95 19.52 -32.91
C CYS A 108 -13.50 18.69 -31.73
N SER A 109 -12.83 17.60 -31.37
CA SER A 109 -13.16 16.81 -30.18
C SER A 109 -11.89 16.23 -29.55
N TYR A 110 -10.95 17.10 -29.14
CA TYR A 110 -9.81 16.73 -28.31
C TYR A 110 -9.72 17.55 -27.02
N VAL A 111 -10.87 17.89 -26.43
CA VAL A 111 -10.94 18.38 -25.05
C VAL A 111 -10.93 17.15 -24.13
N GLY A 112 -9.89 17.00 -23.32
CA GLY A 112 -9.92 16.08 -22.17
C GLY A 112 -9.38 14.67 -22.35
N ASP A 113 -8.45 14.40 -23.27
CA ASP A 113 -7.49 13.30 -23.07
C ASP A 113 -6.32 13.88 -22.26
N PRO A 114 -5.66 13.14 -21.33
CA PRO A 114 -4.52 13.69 -20.63
C PRO A 114 -3.48 14.03 -21.67
N ASN A 115 -3.09 15.29 -21.70
CA ASN A 115 -2.12 15.85 -22.63
C ASN A 115 -0.81 16.22 -21.93
N CYS A 116 -0.73 15.96 -20.63
CA CYS A 116 0.40 16.18 -19.75
C CYS A 116 0.71 14.91 -18.96
N TRP A 117 1.97 14.77 -18.56
CA TRP A 117 2.44 13.65 -17.73
C TRP A 117 3.65 14.06 -16.89
N PHE A 118 4.01 13.24 -15.92
CA PHE A 118 5.25 13.43 -15.17
C PHE A 118 6.43 13.05 -16.08
N ASP A 119 7.41 13.93 -16.18
CA ASP A 119 8.73 13.61 -16.73
C ASP A 119 9.67 13.15 -15.62
N THR A 120 9.51 13.75 -14.45
CA THR A 120 10.07 13.32 -13.15
C THR A 120 9.09 13.75 -12.06
N ASP A 121 9.26 13.29 -10.82
CA ASP A 121 8.48 13.79 -9.66
C ASP A 121 8.62 15.29 -9.46
N SER A 122 9.68 15.88 -10.04
CA SER A 122 9.94 17.31 -9.99
C SER A 122 9.49 18.08 -11.24
N LYS A 123 8.84 17.45 -12.23
CA LYS A 123 8.50 18.13 -13.48
C LYS A 123 7.35 17.47 -14.24
N ILE A 124 6.39 18.28 -14.67
CA ILE A 124 5.31 17.88 -15.58
C ILE A 124 5.54 18.57 -16.92
N VAL A 125 5.42 17.80 -18.00
CA VAL A 125 5.55 18.29 -19.37
C VAL A 125 4.32 17.91 -20.20
N THR A 126 4.12 18.59 -21.33
CA THR A 126 3.13 18.18 -22.33
C THR A 126 3.58 16.88 -23.00
N MET A 127 2.68 15.90 -23.13
CA MET A 127 2.92 14.63 -23.83
C MET A 127 2.71 14.77 -25.35
N ILE A 128 1.78 15.65 -25.74
CA ILE A 128 1.43 15.96 -27.12
C ILE A 128 1.41 17.49 -27.32
N PRO A 129 1.39 17.99 -28.56
CA PRO A 129 1.14 19.41 -28.78
C PRO A 129 -0.23 19.82 -28.20
N VAL A 130 -0.28 20.95 -27.50
CA VAL A 130 -1.49 21.49 -26.86
C VAL A 130 -1.76 22.88 -27.42
N ARG A 131 -2.99 23.16 -27.87
CA ARG A 131 -3.31 24.47 -28.44
C ARG A 131 -3.57 25.49 -27.35
N LYS A 132 -3.33 26.76 -27.67
CA LYS A 132 -3.72 27.90 -26.84
C LYS A 132 -5.17 27.78 -26.40
N GLY A 133 -5.39 27.87 -25.09
CA GLY A 133 -6.71 27.82 -24.46
C GLY A 133 -7.22 26.42 -24.16
N GLU A 134 -6.54 25.34 -24.58
CA GLU A 134 -6.90 23.98 -24.18
C GLU A 134 -6.51 23.70 -22.72
N PRO A 135 -7.29 22.87 -22.00
CA PRO A 135 -6.99 22.51 -20.62
C PRO A 135 -5.75 21.60 -20.57
N LEU A 136 -4.85 21.89 -19.63
CA LEU A 136 -3.72 21.02 -19.30
C LEU A 136 -4.20 19.97 -18.31
N THR A 137 -4.09 18.70 -18.67
CA THR A 137 -4.66 17.57 -17.92
C THR A 137 -3.66 16.41 -17.81
N TYR A 138 -3.62 15.76 -16.64
CA TYR A 138 -2.98 14.45 -16.49
C TYR A 138 -3.92 13.47 -15.77
N ASP A 139 -3.58 12.19 -15.81
CA ASP A 139 -4.31 11.15 -15.12
C ASP A 139 -3.84 11.03 -13.66
N TYR A 140 -4.69 11.35 -12.70
CA TYR A 140 -4.34 11.33 -11.26
C TYR A 140 -3.90 9.93 -10.79
N ALA A 141 -4.30 8.86 -11.49
CA ALA A 141 -3.81 7.52 -11.20
C ALA A 141 -2.29 7.34 -11.47
N LEU A 142 -1.61 8.34 -12.05
CA LEU A 142 -0.16 8.37 -12.19
C LEU A 142 0.56 8.77 -10.88
N THR A 143 -0.17 9.29 -9.89
CA THR A 143 0.39 9.80 -8.62
C THR A 143 -0.28 9.23 -7.37
N GLU A 144 -1.44 8.60 -7.50
CA GLU A 144 -2.30 8.23 -6.37
C GLU A 144 -2.51 6.70 -6.26
N THR A 145 -2.71 6.21 -5.03
CA THR A 145 -3.20 4.85 -4.72
C THR A 145 -4.58 4.90 -4.10
N GLU A 146 -5.16 3.76 -3.71
CA GLU A 146 -6.43 3.72 -2.99
C GLU A 146 -6.44 4.52 -1.67
N SER A 147 -5.27 4.76 -1.08
CA SER A 147 -5.13 5.61 0.09
C SER A 147 -5.31 7.10 -0.22
N SER A 148 -5.59 7.49 -1.46
CA SER A 148 -5.82 8.88 -1.85
C SER A 148 -6.93 9.56 -1.03
N LEU A 149 -6.75 10.85 -0.72
CA LEU A 149 -7.81 11.69 -0.15
C LEU A 149 -8.92 12.01 -1.15
N HIS A 150 -8.70 11.71 -2.44
CA HIS A 150 -9.67 11.90 -3.52
C HIS A 150 -10.38 10.60 -3.90
N TYR A 151 -10.16 9.50 -3.17
CA TYR A 151 -10.80 8.21 -3.46
C TYR A 151 -12.32 8.34 -3.46
N GLY A 152 -12.97 7.74 -4.45
CA GLY A 152 -14.42 7.77 -4.60
C GLY A 152 -14.97 9.05 -5.25
N MET A 153 -14.12 10.02 -5.62
CA MET A 153 -14.55 11.17 -6.39
C MET A 153 -15.10 10.76 -7.75
N LYS A 154 -16.24 11.36 -8.14
CA LYS A 154 -16.81 11.19 -9.47
C LYS A 154 -15.96 11.93 -10.49
N CYS A 155 -15.52 11.23 -11.53
CA CYS A 155 -14.82 11.84 -12.64
C CYS A 155 -15.82 12.56 -13.56
N LEU A 156 -15.51 13.82 -13.88
CA LEU A 156 -16.35 14.69 -14.70
C LEU A 156 -15.79 14.89 -16.12
N CYS A 157 -14.84 14.05 -16.57
CA CYS A 157 -14.20 14.25 -17.87
C CYS A 157 -15.13 14.04 -19.08
N GLY A 158 -16.33 13.47 -18.88
CA GLY A 158 -17.35 13.31 -19.92
C GLY A 158 -17.01 12.31 -21.03
N LYS A 159 -15.94 11.51 -20.88
CA LYS A 159 -15.47 10.57 -21.90
C LYS A 159 -16.26 9.27 -21.93
N SER A 160 -16.42 8.69 -23.13
CA SER A 160 -17.09 7.41 -23.33
C SER A 160 -16.38 6.23 -22.66
N ASN A 161 -15.07 6.34 -22.43
CA ASN A 161 -14.25 5.37 -21.70
C ASN A 161 -13.82 5.90 -20.32
N CYS A 162 -14.55 6.87 -19.74
CA CYS A 162 -14.29 7.38 -18.40
C CYS A 162 -14.42 6.27 -17.35
N ARG A 163 -13.59 6.32 -16.30
CA ARG A 163 -13.68 5.40 -15.14
C ARG A 163 -14.95 5.62 -14.31
N GLY A 164 -15.57 6.79 -14.42
CA GLY A 164 -16.75 7.20 -13.65
C GLY A 164 -16.40 7.58 -12.21
N VAL A 165 -15.72 6.71 -11.48
CA VAL A 165 -15.26 6.94 -10.10
C VAL A 165 -13.75 6.71 -10.03
N LEU A 166 -13.05 7.60 -9.32
CA LEU A 166 -11.61 7.49 -9.10
C LEU A 166 -11.33 6.53 -7.93
N THR A 167 -10.84 5.34 -8.26
CA THR A 167 -10.48 4.30 -7.29
C THR A 167 -8.97 4.20 -7.06
N PHE A 168 -8.14 4.62 -8.03
CA PHE A 168 -6.68 4.67 -7.93
C PHE A 168 -5.99 3.32 -7.72
N ASP A 169 -6.62 2.22 -8.13
CA ASP A 169 -6.07 0.87 -8.13
C ASP A 169 -5.22 0.56 -9.39
N GLN A 170 -5.09 1.53 -10.29
CA GLN A 170 -4.45 1.36 -11.60
C GLN A 170 -2.97 0.96 -11.52
N TRP A 171 -2.28 1.31 -10.44
CA TRP A 171 -0.89 0.90 -10.22
C TRP A 171 -0.72 -0.63 -10.14
N ARG A 172 -1.78 -1.38 -9.80
CA ARG A 172 -1.78 -2.86 -9.87
C ARG A 172 -1.85 -3.40 -11.30
N SER A 173 -2.31 -2.59 -12.26
CA SER A 173 -2.48 -3.02 -13.64
C SER A 173 -1.19 -2.90 -14.44
N ARG A 174 -0.58 -4.04 -14.79
CA ARG A 174 0.57 -4.08 -15.71
C ARG A 174 0.30 -3.41 -17.05
N ALA A 175 -0.94 -3.45 -17.55
CA ALA A 175 -1.30 -2.79 -18.80
C ALA A 175 -1.27 -1.26 -18.66
N PHE A 176 -1.78 -0.73 -17.54
CA PHE A 176 -1.73 0.69 -17.23
C PHE A 176 -0.28 1.16 -17.06
N VAL A 177 0.50 0.45 -16.25
CA VAL A 177 1.90 0.82 -15.99
C VAL A 177 2.76 0.74 -17.24
N LYS A 178 2.60 -0.30 -18.08
CA LYS A 178 3.30 -0.36 -19.39
C LYS A 178 2.94 0.81 -20.31
N LYS A 179 1.68 1.24 -20.30
CA LYS A 179 1.21 2.34 -21.13
C LYS A 179 1.86 3.68 -20.74
N TYR A 180 2.08 3.90 -19.45
CA TYR A 180 2.64 5.13 -18.89
C TYR A 180 4.06 4.94 -18.33
N TYR A 181 4.80 3.96 -18.84
CA TYR A 181 6.15 3.66 -18.38
C TYR A 181 7.05 4.88 -18.51
N GLY A 182 7.79 5.22 -17.45
CA GLY A 182 8.62 6.42 -17.37
C GLY A 182 7.87 7.72 -17.03
N HIS A 183 6.54 7.64 -16.81
CA HIS A 183 5.67 8.80 -16.59
C HIS A 183 4.75 8.68 -15.38
N LEU A 184 5.07 7.73 -14.51
CA LEU A 184 4.47 7.55 -13.18
C LEU A 184 5.33 8.33 -12.17
N SER A 185 4.74 8.76 -11.06
CA SER A 185 5.57 9.22 -9.95
C SER A 185 6.44 8.08 -9.42
N GLU A 186 7.56 8.43 -8.77
CA GLU A 186 8.45 7.47 -8.11
C GLU A 186 7.70 6.63 -7.09
N PHE A 187 6.77 7.25 -6.35
CA PHE A 187 5.88 6.55 -5.44
C PHE A 187 5.06 5.46 -6.14
N ILE A 188 4.35 5.78 -7.22
CA ILE A 188 3.53 4.80 -7.94
C ILE A 188 4.37 3.72 -8.61
N TRP A 189 5.56 4.07 -9.11
CA TRP A 189 6.50 3.09 -9.62
C TRP A 189 6.97 2.13 -8.53
N ARG A 190 7.30 2.64 -7.33
CA ARG A 190 7.66 1.83 -6.16
C ARG A 190 6.53 0.88 -5.77
N LYS A 191 5.28 1.37 -5.67
CA LYS A 191 4.10 0.55 -5.40
C LYS A 191 3.96 -0.57 -6.43
N HIS A 192 4.11 -0.27 -7.72
CA HIS A 192 4.02 -1.29 -8.77
C HIS A 192 5.12 -2.36 -8.67
N CYS A 193 6.28 -2.00 -8.14
CA CYS A 193 7.39 -2.93 -7.94
C CYS A 193 7.23 -3.84 -6.71
N GLU A 194 6.17 -3.65 -5.92
CA GLU A 194 5.79 -4.60 -4.87
C GLU A 194 5.32 -5.91 -5.50
N ASN A 195 5.70 -7.02 -4.86
CA ASN A 195 5.33 -8.37 -5.27
C ASN A 195 4.17 -8.94 -4.45
N SER A 196 4.00 -8.41 -3.24
CA SER A 196 2.95 -8.78 -2.31
C SER A 196 1.57 -8.30 -2.81
N TRP A 197 0.53 -8.80 -2.16
CA TRP A 197 -0.83 -8.31 -2.38
C TRP A 197 -1.49 -8.00 -1.05
N TYR A 198 -2.22 -6.89 -1.01
CA TYR A 198 -3.13 -6.56 0.09
C TYR A 198 -4.47 -6.10 -0.48
N ASP A 199 -5.53 -6.38 0.27
CA ASP A 199 -6.90 -6.00 -0.08
C ASP A 199 -7.03 -4.47 -0.12
N PRO A 200 -7.64 -3.86 -1.17
CA PRO A 200 -7.83 -2.40 -1.28
C PRO A 200 -8.65 -1.74 -0.16
N ARG A 201 -9.29 -2.53 0.71
CA ARG A 201 -9.91 -2.06 1.95
C ARG A 201 -8.91 -1.76 3.05
N ALA A 202 -7.64 -2.17 2.91
CA ALA A 202 -6.55 -1.85 3.82
C ALA A 202 -5.69 -0.68 3.30
N GLU A 203 -5.05 0.04 4.21
CA GLU A 203 -4.05 1.08 3.91
C GLU A 203 -2.99 1.14 5.01
N LEU A 204 -1.80 1.68 4.73
CA LEU A 204 -0.85 2.02 5.78
C LEU A 204 -1.19 3.37 6.40
N ARG A 205 -0.95 3.48 7.70
CA ARG A 205 -1.02 4.74 8.44
C ARG A 205 0.13 4.86 9.42
N SER A 206 0.53 6.10 9.65
CA SER A 206 1.45 6.47 10.71
C SER A 206 0.75 6.40 12.07
N LYS A 207 1.39 5.74 13.01
CA LYS A 207 1.01 5.68 14.42
C LYS A 207 1.59 6.88 15.16
N ALA A 208 1.08 7.15 16.36
CA ALA A 208 1.53 8.30 17.17
C ALA A 208 3.03 8.27 17.54
N ASN A 209 3.65 7.09 17.55
CA ASN A 209 5.08 6.90 17.79
C ASN A 209 5.94 7.01 16.51
N GLY A 210 5.34 7.31 15.34
CA GLY A 210 6.01 7.43 14.05
C GLY A 210 6.19 6.11 13.30
N GLU A 211 5.84 4.97 13.89
CA GLU A 211 5.84 3.68 13.20
C GLU A 211 4.65 3.59 12.23
N LEU A 212 4.76 2.74 11.22
CA LEU A 212 3.65 2.43 10.33
C LEU A 212 2.90 1.19 10.84
N GLY A 213 1.61 1.15 10.56
CA GLY A 213 0.78 -0.04 10.71
C GLY A 213 -0.20 -0.14 9.55
N MET A 214 -0.72 -1.34 9.32
CA MET A 214 -1.78 -1.56 8.36
C MET A 214 -3.14 -1.43 9.03
N PHE A 215 -4.07 -0.71 8.41
CA PHE A 215 -5.38 -0.38 8.98
C PHE A 215 -6.49 -0.67 7.98
N CYS A 216 -7.66 -1.04 8.49
CA CYS A 216 -8.89 -0.98 7.71
C CYS A 216 -9.18 0.50 7.38
N ARG A 217 -9.47 0.79 6.11
CA ARG A 217 -9.83 2.14 5.66
C ARG A 217 -11.10 2.61 6.37
N THR A 218 -11.25 3.93 6.47
CA THR A 218 -12.37 4.57 7.21
C THR A 218 -13.60 4.89 6.35
N LEU A 219 -13.58 4.52 5.07
CA LEU A 219 -14.71 4.75 4.18
C LEU A 219 -15.79 3.68 4.39
N PRO A 220 -17.09 4.03 4.29
CA PRO A 220 -18.17 3.05 4.40
C PRO A 220 -18.03 1.89 3.39
N GLY A 221 -18.25 0.66 3.85
CA GLY A 221 -18.13 -0.54 3.01
C GLY A 221 -16.71 -1.09 2.90
N MET A 222 -15.75 -0.56 3.66
CA MET A 222 -14.37 -1.07 3.72
C MET A 222 -14.17 -2.11 4.84
N GLU A 223 -15.20 -2.43 5.62
CA GLU A 223 -15.10 -3.43 6.69
C GLU A 223 -14.69 -4.80 6.13
N PHE A 224 -13.95 -5.57 6.93
CA PHE A 224 -13.67 -6.97 6.63
C PHE A 224 -14.62 -7.88 7.42
N ARG A 225 -14.99 -9.00 6.80
CA ARG A 225 -15.71 -10.08 7.47
C ARG A 225 -14.76 -11.18 7.88
N ALA A 226 -15.10 -11.89 8.95
CA ALA A 226 -14.37 -13.09 9.35
C ALA A 226 -14.23 -14.06 8.16
N GLY A 227 -12.99 -14.49 7.88
CA GLY A 227 -12.66 -15.34 6.74
C GLY A 227 -12.24 -14.59 5.47
N ASP A 228 -12.35 -13.26 5.43
CA ASP A 228 -11.83 -12.47 4.31
C ASP A 228 -10.30 -12.57 4.26
N LYS A 229 -9.76 -12.73 3.05
CA LYS A 229 -8.32 -12.59 2.82
C LYS A 229 -7.94 -11.12 2.91
N VAL A 230 -6.92 -10.83 3.69
CA VAL A 230 -6.50 -9.46 3.97
C VAL A 230 -5.22 -9.12 3.21
N LEU A 231 -4.23 -10.01 3.26
CA LEU A 231 -3.01 -9.88 2.48
C LEU A 231 -2.37 -11.22 2.15
N VAL A 232 -1.42 -11.18 1.22
CA VAL A 232 -0.53 -12.26 0.84
C VAL A 232 0.90 -11.70 0.82
N PHE A 233 1.72 -12.20 1.73
CA PHE A 233 3.15 -11.90 1.79
C PHE A 233 3.85 -12.39 0.52
N SER A 234 4.89 -11.68 0.11
CA SER A 234 5.76 -12.12 -0.98
C SER A 234 7.17 -11.59 -0.76
N GLY A 235 8.17 -12.36 -1.20
CA GLY A 235 9.57 -11.99 -1.08
C GLY A 235 10.47 -13.06 -1.67
N LYS A 236 11.78 -12.95 -1.42
CA LYS A 236 12.74 -13.98 -1.79
C LYS A 236 12.76 -15.05 -0.70
N VAL A 237 12.58 -16.31 -1.07
CA VAL A 237 12.72 -17.43 -0.12
C VAL A 237 14.18 -17.88 -0.10
N VAL A 238 14.75 -17.93 1.10
CA VAL A 238 16.11 -18.41 1.36
C VAL A 238 16.11 -19.51 2.41
N HIS A 239 17.11 -20.38 2.34
CA HIS A 239 17.32 -21.38 3.39
C HIS A 239 17.93 -20.72 4.63
N ARG A 240 17.64 -21.23 5.83
CA ARG A 240 18.17 -20.70 7.10
C ARG A 240 19.68 -20.57 7.14
N THR A 241 20.43 -21.42 6.44
CA THR A 241 21.89 -21.34 6.40
C THR A 241 22.36 -20.08 5.68
N GLN A 242 21.62 -19.65 4.65
CA GLN A 242 21.91 -18.43 3.88
C GLN A 242 21.46 -17.19 4.66
N LEU A 243 20.33 -17.29 5.38
CA LEU A 243 19.85 -16.24 6.30
C LEU A 243 20.92 -15.88 7.36
N LEU A 244 21.63 -16.89 7.84
CA LEU A 244 22.63 -16.79 8.92
C LEU A 244 24.06 -16.53 8.42
N GLU A 245 24.26 -16.36 7.10
CA GLU A 245 25.54 -15.93 6.56
C GLU A 245 25.88 -14.52 7.08
N GLU A 246 27.10 -14.34 7.57
CA GLU A 246 27.53 -13.07 8.16
C GLU A 246 27.46 -11.94 7.11
N GLY A 247 26.71 -10.88 7.43
CA GLY A 247 26.52 -9.73 6.54
C GLY A 247 25.55 -9.94 5.37
N ALA A 248 24.89 -11.10 5.29
CA ALA A 248 23.94 -11.38 4.20
C ALA A 248 22.66 -10.54 4.28
N LEU A 249 22.25 -10.15 5.50
CA LEU A 249 21.02 -9.40 5.76
C LEU A 249 21.27 -8.21 6.69
N SER A 250 20.58 -7.11 6.40
CA SER A 250 20.50 -5.99 7.34
C SER A 250 19.59 -6.33 8.52
N ALA A 251 19.67 -5.53 9.59
CA ALA A 251 18.73 -5.63 10.70
C ALA A 251 17.27 -5.38 10.25
N ARG A 252 17.08 -4.56 9.20
CA ARG A 252 15.75 -4.28 8.66
C ARG A 252 15.21 -5.48 7.87
N ASP A 253 16.05 -6.17 7.11
CA ASP A 253 15.63 -7.37 6.38
C ASP A 253 15.13 -8.46 7.32
N LEU A 254 15.81 -8.63 8.46
CA LEU A 254 15.37 -9.58 9.50
C LEU A 254 14.04 -9.18 10.13
N GLN A 255 13.82 -7.89 10.41
CA GLN A 255 12.54 -7.39 10.92
C GLN A 255 11.38 -7.60 9.95
N MET A 256 11.65 -7.61 8.64
CA MET A 256 10.66 -7.77 7.58
C MET A 256 10.63 -9.20 7.03
N SER A 257 11.28 -10.15 7.71
CA SER A 257 11.32 -11.55 7.31
C SER A 257 10.13 -12.33 7.86
N LEU A 258 9.72 -13.36 7.14
CA LEU A 258 8.64 -14.27 7.51
C LEU A 258 9.12 -15.70 7.36
N GLN A 259 9.08 -16.49 8.43
CA GLN A 259 9.32 -17.92 8.32
C GLN A 259 8.14 -18.59 7.60
N VAL A 260 8.42 -19.25 6.48
CA VAL A 260 7.39 -19.90 5.63
C VAL A 260 7.41 -21.42 5.75
N ASP A 261 8.51 -21.99 6.23
CA ASP A 261 8.70 -23.40 6.59
C ASP A 261 9.81 -23.51 7.67
N SER A 262 10.04 -24.71 8.23
CA SER A 262 11.02 -24.94 9.30
C SER A 262 12.43 -24.44 8.98
N ASP A 263 12.88 -24.59 7.73
CA ASP A 263 14.22 -24.14 7.31
C ASP A 263 14.18 -23.07 6.21
N LEU A 264 13.01 -22.53 5.89
CA LEU A 264 12.80 -21.56 4.82
C LEU A 264 12.23 -20.26 5.35
N VAL A 265 12.87 -19.16 4.99
CA VAL A 265 12.47 -17.81 5.39
C VAL A 265 12.29 -16.97 4.15
N GLN A 266 11.16 -16.30 4.06
CA GLN A 266 10.94 -15.24 3.11
C GLN A 266 11.58 -13.96 3.65
N ILE A 267 12.43 -13.33 2.85
CA ILE A 267 13.06 -12.04 3.11
C ILE A 267 12.62 -11.02 2.05
N PRO A 268 12.79 -9.71 2.31
CA PRO A 268 12.58 -8.69 1.29
C PRO A 268 13.34 -9.04 -0.01
N ALA A 269 12.67 -8.87 -1.15
CA ALA A 269 13.32 -9.08 -2.44
C ALA A 269 14.29 -7.93 -2.72
N TRP A 270 15.55 -8.24 -3.06
CA TRP A 270 16.51 -7.23 -3.50
C TRP A 270 15.98 -6.48 -4.72
N LYS A 271 15.95 -5.15 -4.65
CA LYS A 271 15.63 -4.29 -5.80
C LYS A 271 16.86 -3.46 -6.13
N GLU A 272 17.20 -3.35 -7.43
CA GLU A 272 18.38 -2.59 -7.88
C GLU A 272 18.35 -1.11 -7.45
N SER A 273 17.15 -0.58 -7.17
CA SER A 273 16.90 0.76 -6.65
C SER A 273 17.09 0.91 -5.12
N GLY A 274 17.45 -0.16 -4.40
CA GLY A 274 17.62 -0.19 -2.94
C GLY A 274 16.61 -1.09 -2.21
N ASP A 275 16.73 -1.16 -0.89
CA ASP A 275 15.82 -1.94 -0.04
C ASP A 275 14.45 -1.25 0.05
N PHE A 276 13.44 -1.89 -0.54
CA PHE A 276 12.05 -1.49 -0.36
C PHE A 276 11.29 -2.64 0.30
N SER A 277 10.73 -2.37 1.47
CA SER A 277 9.77 -3.27 2.12
C SER A 277 8.48 -3.34 1.31
N GLU A 278 7.83 -4.49 1.38
CA GLU A 278 6.49 -4.68 0.85
C GLU A 278 5.49 -4.04 1.81
N THR A 279 4.36 -3.50 1.31
CA THR A 279 3.31 -2.93 2.17
C THR A 279 2.83 -3.91 3.22
N THR A 280 2.75 -5.18 2.83
CA THR A 280 2.27 -6.28 3.68
C THR A 280 3.13 -6.50 4.91
N ASP A 281 4.41 -6.14 4.85
CA ASP A 281 5.37 -6.38 5.92
C ASP A 281 5.17 -5.42 7.11
N TYR A 282 4.31 -4.41 6.96
CA TYR A 282 3.91 -3.48 8.03
C TYR A 282 2.70 -3.96 8.85
N ILE A 283 2.29 -5.23 8.69
CA ILE A 283 1.30 -5.83 9.59
C ILE A 283 1.93 -6.06 10.96
N ASN A 284 1.38 -5.40 11.97
CA ASN A 284 1.96 -5.39 13.31
C ASN A 284 1.46 -6.55 14.18
N HIS A 285 2.19 -6.75 15.28
CA HIS A 285 1.84 -7.68 16.33
C HIS A 285 0.64 -7.21 17.18
N SER A 286 -0.27 -8.14 17.52
CA SER A 286 -1.18 -8.04 18.68
C SER A 286 -1.36 -9.38 19.40
N CYS A 287 -1.45 -9.34 20.74
CA CYS A 287 -1.83 -10.52 21.55
C CYS A 287 -3.33 -10.85 21.46
N ASP A 288 -4.12 -9.95 20.89
CA ASP A 288 -5.53 -10.16 20.54
C ASP A 288 -5.71 -9.73 19.07
N PRO A 289 -5.23 -10.55 18.13
CA PRO A 289 -5.11 -10.14 16.74
C PRO A 289 -6.46 -10.12 16.03
N SER A 290 -6.56 -9.30 14.98
CA SER A 290 -7.70 -9.31 14.06
C SER A 290 -7.56 -10.40 12.99
N CYS A 291 -6.34 -10.86 12.71
CA CYS A 291 -6.02 -11.80 11.65
C CYS A 291 -5.16 -13.00 12.10
N GLY A 292 -5.14 -14.04 11.28
CA GLY A 292 -4.27 -15.21 11.42
C GLY A 292 -3.87 -15.79 10.07
N MET A 293 -3.11 -16.89 10.09
CA MET A 293 -2.56 -17.49 8.88
C MET A 293 -3.56 -18.47 8.24
N LEU A 294 -3.83 -18.31 6.95
CA LEU A 294 -4.58 -19.30 6.16
C LEU A 294 -3.64 -20.38 5.60
N ASP A 295 -2.44 -19.96 5.21
CA ASP A 295 -1.33 -20.79 4.74
C ASP A 295 0.00 -20.11 5.16
N SER A 296 1.14 -20.53 4.60
CA SER A 296 2.44 -19.96 4.99
C SER A 296 2.62 -18.47 4.67
N VAL A 297 1.81 -17.88 3.78
CA VAL A 297 1.97 -16.49 3.31
C VAL A 297 0.67 -15.69 3.23
N THR A 298 -0.49 -16.34 3.29
CA THR A 298 -1.80 -15.68 3.22
C THR A 298 -2.34 -15.40 4.61
N VAL A 299 -2.74 -14.15 4.86
CA VAL A 299 -3.38 -13.69 6.09
C VAL A 299 -4.89 -13.53 5.88
N VAL A 300 -5.65 -14.01 6.85
CA VAL A 300 -7.12 -14.02 6.85
C VAL A 300 -7.68 -13.41 8.13
N ALA A 301 -8.80 -12.71 8.03
CA ALA A 301 -9.50 -12.14 9.18
C ALA A 301 -10.07 -13.26 10.09
N LEU A 302 -9.74 -13.22 11.39
CA LEU A 302 -10.26 -14.17 12.39
C LEU A 302 -11.68 -13.82 12.83
N ARG A 303 -11.99 -12.53 12.76
CA ARG A 303 -13.26 -11.89 13.12
C ARG A 303 -13.51 -10.74 12.15
N ASP A 304 -14.68 -10.13 12.26
CA ASP A 304 -14.94 -8.88 11.55
C ASP A 304 -13.94 -7.79 12.02
N ILE A 305 -13.50 -6.95 11.08
CA ILE A 305 -12.55 -5.85 11.30
C ILE A 305 -13.27 -4.55 10.98
N GLU A 306 -13.32 -3.66 11.96
CA GLU A 306 -14.07 -2.42 11.88
C GLU A 306 -13.29 -1.33 11.14
N LEU A 307 -14.01 -0.33 10.62
CA LEU A 307 -13.41 0.82 9.94
C LEU A 307 -12.39 1.53 10.85
N GLY A 308 -11.18 1.74 10.33
CA GLY A 308 -10.10 2.39 11.07
C GLY A 308 -9.38 1.50 12.09
N GLU A 309 -9.77 0.24 12.27
CA GLU A 309 -9.09 -0.70 13.15
C GLU A 309 -7.71 -1.09 12.58
N GLU A 310 -6.71 -1.24 13.45
CA GLU A 310 -5.40 -1.78 13.06
C GLU A 310 -5.51 -3.28 12.74
N ILE A 311 -5.02 -3.65 11.56
CA ILE A 311 -4.94 -5.03 11.11
C ILE A 311 -3.67 -5.63 11.69
N THR A 312 -3.81 -6.68 12.49
CA THR A 312 -2.71 -7.27 13.26
C THR A 312 -2.76 -8.79 13.23
N ILE A 313 -1.59 -9.41 13.40
CA ILE A 313 -1.42 -10.84 13.64
C ILE A 313 -0.69 -11.07 14.95
N ASP A 314 -0.85 -12.25 15.54
CA ASP A 314 0.02 -12.70 16.62
C ASP A 314 1.24 -13.40 16.02
N TYR A 315 2.44 -12.94 16.35
CA TYR A 315 3.69 -13.50 15.82
C TYR A 315 3.96 -14.94 16.28
N ALA A 316 3.26 -15.40 17.34
CA ALA A 316 3.23 -16.81 17.70
C ALA A 316 2.71 -17.71 16.56
N MET A 317 1.92 -17.17 15.63
CA MET A 317 1.38 -17.91 14.49
C MET A 317 2.36 -18.12 13.34
N VAL A 318 3.56 -17.51 13.39
CA VAL A 318 4.52 -17.52 12.27
C VAL A 318 5.96 -17.87 12.65
N ASN A 319 6.34 -17.84 13.93
CA ASN A 319 7.71 -18.09 14.38
C ASN A 319 7.86 -19.39 15.16
N ASP A 320 8.86 -20.23 14.86
CA ASP A 320 9.16 -21.46 15.63
C ASP A 320 10.32 -21.36 16.62
N GLY A 321 11.03 -20.23 16.65
CA GLY A 321 12.25 -20.07 17.43
C GLY A 321 13.53 -20.10 16.59
N LEU A 322 13.45 -20.14 15.26
CA LEU A 322 14.61 -20.05 14.39
C LEU A 322 15.40 -18.75 14.61
N ILE A 323 14.72 -17.60 14.65
CA ILE A 323 15.31 -16.29 14.87
C ILE A 323 15.10 -15.90 16.34
N GLN A 324 16.21 -15.78 17.09
CA GLN A 324 16.22 -15.40 18.52
C GLN A 324 16.57 -13.92 18.74
N GLY A 325 16.61 -13.14 17.67
CA GLY A 325 16.95 -11.72 17.71
C GLY A 325 15.82 -10.83 18.25
N PRO A 326 16.09 -9.53 18.39
CA PRO A 326 15.10 -8.56 18.88
C PRO A 326 13.93 -8.30 17.92
N SER A 327 14.00 -8.80 16.67
CA SER A 327 12.87 -8.80 15.73
C SER A 327 11.70 -9.64 16.26
N ASP A 328 12.00 -10.78 16.87
CA ASP A 328 11.02 -11.80 17.27
C ASP A 328 10.94 -12.00 18.79
N ASN A 329 11.76 -11.27 19.54
CA ASN A 329 11.80 -11.31 21.00
C ASN A 329 11.84 -9.88 21.53
N PHE A 330 10.71 -9.36 21.99
CA PHE A 330 10.55 -7.95 22.31
C PHE A 330 9.46 -7.69 23.36
N LYS A 331 9.56 -6.52 24.02
CA LYS A 331 8.50 -6.03 24.90
C LYS A 331 7.27 -5.64 24.09
N CYS A 332 6.13 -6.25 24.39
CA CYS A 332 4.89 -6.02 23.66
C CYS A 332 4.28 -4.67 24.03
N LEU A 333 3.91 -3.89 23.01
CA LEU A 333 3.23 -2.60 23.13
C LEU A 333 1.87 -2.60 22.39
N CYS A 334 1.25 -3.77 22.18
CA CYS A 334 -0.01 -3.87 21.42
C CYS A 334 -1.23 -3.27 22.12
N MET A 335 -1.11 -2.89 23.40
CA MET A 335 -2.17 -2.29 24.22
C MET A 335 -3.46 -3.13 24.38
N SER A 336 -3.47 -4.38 23.92
CA SER A 336 -4.57 -5.30 24.19
C SER A 336 -4.76 -5.53 25.70
N PRO A 337 -6.00 -5.64 26.20
CA PRO A 337 -6.26 -6.06 27.58
C PRO A 337 -5.73 -7.47 27.87
N TRP A 338 -5.45 -8.27 26.84
CA TRP A 338 -4.88 -9.61 26.90
C TRP A 338 -3.39 -9.63 26.53
N CYS A 339 -2.71 -8.49 26.65
CA CYS A 339 -1.28 -8.37 26.32
C CYS A 339 -0.43 -9.28 27.21
N ARG A 340 0.44 -10.08 26.58
CA ARG A 340 1.44 -10.93 27.27
C ARG A 340 2.60 -10.16 27.88
N GLY A 341 2.76 -8.88 27.53
CA GLY A 341 3.85 -8.02 28.00
C GLY A 341 5.20 -8.27 27.30
N GLU A 342 5.53 -9.51 27.00
CA GLU A 342 6.72 -9.93 26.26
C GLU A 342 6.32 -10.94 25.19
N ILE A 343 6.85 -10.76 23.98
CA ILE A 343 6.69 -11.67 22.85
C ILE A 343 7.99 -12.45 22.70
N THR A 344 7.87 -13.76 22.54
CA THR A 344 9.02 -14.61 22.23
C THR A 344 8.77 -15.41 20.97
N SER A 345 9.86 -15.74 20.29
CA SER A 345 9.87 -16.64 19.15
C SER A 345 9.41 -18.08 19.50
N ASN A 346 9.22 -18.41 20.78
CA ASN A 346 8.74 -19.71 21.25
C ASN A 346 7.27 -19.70 21.69
N ASP A 347 6.55 -18.58 21.54
CA ASP A 347 5.18 -18.41 22.02
C ASP A 347 4.18 -19.39 21.38
N TRP A 348 4.51 -19.95 20.21
CA TRP A 348 3.74 -21.02 19.57
C TRP A 348 3.56 -22.27 20.46
N LYS A 349 4.41 -22.45 21.48
CA LYS A 349 4.35 -23.55 22.45
C LYS A 349 3.29 -23.34 23.55
N ILE A 350 2.76 -22.13 23.70
CA ILE A 350 1.76 -21.79 24.73
C ILE A 350 0.44 -22.50 24.39
N VAL A 351 -0.06 -23.32 25.30
CA VAL A 351 -1.22 -24.20 25.07
C VAL A 351 -2.49 -23.39 24.81
N GLU A 352 -2.68 -22.32 25.57
CA GLU A 352 -3.82 -21.42 25.45
C GLU A 352 -3.86 -20.76 24.05
N LEU A 353 -2.70 -20.41 23.47
CA LEU A 353 -2.64 -19.87 22.11
C LEU A 353 -2.91 -20.94 21.05
N GLN A 354 -2.42 -22.17 21.25
CA GLN A 354 -2.71 -23.31 20.39
C GLN A 354 -4.21 -23.60 20.31
N GLU A 355 -4.90 -23.56 21.46
CA GLU A 355 -6.36 -23.75 21.53
C GLU A 355 -7.11 -22.58 20.90
N ARG A 356 -6.67 -21.35 21.18
CA ARG A 356 -7.33 -20.13 20.71
C ARG A 356 -7.25 -19.96 19.20
N TYR A 357 -6.06 -20.10 18.61
CA TYR A 357 -5.86 -19.87 17.17
C TYR A 357 -6.10 -21.14 16.35
N GLY A 358 -5.95 -22.33 16.95
CA GLY A 358 -6.29 -23.60 16.30
C GLY A 358 -5.63 -23.73 14.93
N ARG A 359 -6.45 -23.71 13.87
CA ARG A 359 -6.00 -23.86 12.48
C ARG A 359 -5.28 -22.64 11.88
N PHE A 360 -5.22 -21.51 12.59
CA PHE A 360 -4.70 -20.25 12.07
C PHE A 360 -3.20 -20.02 12.34
N PHE A 361 -2.50 -21.02 12.86
CA PHE A 361 -1.04 -21.07 12.80
C PHE A 361 -0.58 -21.39 11.38
N SER A 362 0.63 -20.95 11.03
CA SER A 362 1.28 -21.38 9.79
C SER A 362 1.35 -22.92 9.70
N PRO A 363 1.30 -23.50 8.49
CA PRO A 363 1.26 -24.95 8.32
C PRO A 363 2.43 -25.71 8.99
N PHE A 364 3.64 -25.14 8.97
CA PHE A 364 4.80 -25.78 9.58
C PHE A 364 4.72 -25.78 11.12
N LEU A 365 4.16 -24.73 11.74
CA LEU A 365 3.90 -24.70 13.17
C LEU A 365 2.81 -25.69 13.58
N LEU A 366 1.74 -25.85 12.78
CA LEU A 366 0.74 -26.89 13.03
C LEU A 366 1.36 -28.28 13.08
N ASN A 367 2.31 -28.58 12.19
CA ASN A 367 3.06 -29.83 12.21
C ASN A 367 3.93 -29.98 13.47
N LEU A 368 4.60 -28.92 13.92
CA LEU A 368 5.40 -28.92 15.13
C LEU A 368 4.55 -29.11 16.40
N ILE A 369 3.38 -28.46 16.45
CA ILE A 369 2.40 -28.61 17.53
C ILE A 369 1.90 -30.06 17.60
N ALA A 370 1.54 -30.66 16.46
CA ALA A 370 1.09 -32.05 16.40
C ALA A 370 2.18 -33.02 16.91
N LYS A 371 3.42 -32.88 16.42
CA LYS A 371 4.56 -33.70 16.86
C LYS A 371 4.84 -33.56 18.37
N SER A 372 4.69 -32.37 18.93
CA SER A 372 4.85 -32.10 20.36
C SER A 372 3.79 -32.85 21.19
N LYS A 373 2.52 -32.84 20.75
CA LYS A 373 1.43 -33.57 21.41
C LYS A 373 1.66 -35.08 21.38
N GLU A 374 2.00 -35.64 20.22
CA GLU A 374 2.30 -37.07 20.11
C GLU A 374 3.48 -37.50 20.99
N SER A 375 4.50 -36.65 21.13
CA SER A 375 5.67 -36.96 21.95
C SER A 375 5.32 -37.01 23.44
N LYS A 376 4.48 -36.07 23.92
CA LYS A 376 3.95 -36.08 25.30
C LYS A 376 3.02 -37.27 25.57
N GLU A 377 2.22 -37.66 24.60
CA GLU A 377 1.36 -38.87 24.69
C GLU A 377 2.19 -40.15 24.75
N ARG A 378 3.28 -40.24 23.96
CA ARG A 378 4.23 -41.34 24.05
C ARG A 378 4.90 -41.39 25.42
N GLU A 379 5.44 -40.27 25.91
CA GLU A 379 6.10 -40.17 27.23
C GLU A 379 5.15 -40.58 28.38
N SER A 380 3.92 -40.05 28.39
CA SER A 380 2.92 -40.43 29.41
C SER A 380 2.48 -41.90 29.31
N SER A 381 2.43 -42.48 28.12
CA SER A 381 2.19 -43.92 27.92
C SER A 381 3.35 -44.79 28.46
N TYR A 382 4.60 -44.35 28.24
CA TYR A 382 5.79 -45.00 28.79
C TYR A 382 5.81 -44.95 30.33
N ASP A 383 5.51 -43.80 30.93
CA ASP A 383 5.46 -43.65 32.40
C ASP A 383 4.34 -44.49 33.04
N ASN A 384 3.18 -44.58 32.38
CA ASN A 384 2.09 -45.45 32.84
C ASN A 384 2.45 -46.95 32.73
N HIS A 385 3.21 -47.36 31.70
CA HIS A 385 3.67 -48.74 31.57
C HIS A 385 4.81 -49.09 32.55
N ALA A 386 5.67 -48.12 32.87
CA ALA A 386 6.74 -48.27 33.85
C ALA A 386 6.21 -48.37 35.29
N ASN A 387 5.19 -47.57 35.64
CA ASN A 387 4.56 -47.61 36.97
C ASN A 387 3.60 -48.80 37.16
N GLY A 388 3.09 -49.40 36.08
CA GLY A 388 2.24 -50.59 36.14
C GLY A 388 2.97 -51.93 36.37
N ARG A 389 4.31 -51.92 36.51
CA ARG A 389 5.13 -53.13 36.77
C ARG A 389 5.55 -53.32 38.23
N VAL A 390 5.07 -52.49 39.15
CA VAL A 390 5.36 -52.60 40.59
C VAL A 390 4.11 -52.99 41.35
N ASP A 391 3.51 -54.14 41.04
CA ASP A 391 2.55 -54.83 41.91
C ASP A 391 2.29 -56.25 41.37
N SER A 392 3.21 -57.17 41.67
CA SER A 392 2.94 -58.61 41.85
C SER A 392 4.26 -59.38 41.97
N VAL A 393 4.85 -59.33 43.17
CA VAL A 393 5.65 -60.46 43.65
C VAL A 393 5.14 -60.76 45.05
N TYR A 394 4.25 -61.77 45.11
CA TYR A 394 3.87 -62.47 46.33
C TYR A 394 5.03 -63.29 46.87
#